data_AF-A0A8S3I6W2-F1
#
_entry.id   AF-A0A8S3I6W2-F1
#
_cell.length_a   1.000
_cell.length_b   1.000
_cell.length_c   1.000
_cell.angle_alpha   90.00
_cell.angle_beta   90.00
_cell.angle_gamma   90.00
#
_symmetry.space_group_name_H-M   'P 1'
#
loop_
_entity.id
_entity.type
_entity.pdbx_description
1 polymer ?
#
loop_
_entity_poly.entity_id
_entity_poly.type
_entity_poly.pdbx_seq_one_letter_code
_entity_poly.pdbx_strand_id
1 'polypeptide(L)' 'VLLVVEGGPNTVRTVHEAVVKNSIPAVFIQGTGRCCDLFAEALQVYDRCLAQPKHGAATKK' A
#
# COMPACT_ATOMS: atom_id res chain seq x y z
N VAL A 1 10.40 4.17 -12.44
CA VAL A 1 9.56 3.16 -11.77
C VAL A 1 10.46 2.32 -10.88
N LEU A 2 10.06 2.04 -9.64
CA LEU A 2 10.81 1.23 -8.67
C LEU A 2 10.15 -0.15 -8.55
N LEU A 3 10.90 -1.23 -8.73
CA LEU A 3 10.41 -2.61 -8.52
C LEU A 3 10.99 -3.15 -7.22
N VAL A 4 10.13 -3.62 -6.33
CA VAL A 4 10.52 -4.20 -5.04
C VAL A 4 10.11 -5.68 -5.03
N VAL A 5 11.11 -6.56 -4.88
CA VAL A 5 10.93 -8.01 -4.86
C VAL A 5 11.11 -8.56 -3.44
N GLU A 6 12.16 -8.16 -2.75
CA GLU A 6 12.42 -8.53 -1.35
C GLU A 6 12.77 -7.28 -0.56
N GLY A 7 12.77 -7.37 0.77
CA GLY A 7 13.17 -6.24 1.57
C GLY A 7 12.96 -6.41 3.06
N GLY A 8 13.76 -5.64 3.80
CA GLY A 8 13.65 -5.46 5.24
C GLY A 8 13.25 -4.02 5.60
N PRO A 9 13.43 -3.63 6.87
CA PRO A 9 13.05 -2.30 7.36
C PRO A 9 13.66 -1.14 6.57
N ASN A 10 14.92 -1.28 6.11
CA ASN A 10 15.57 -0.23 5.31
C ASN A 10 14.92 -0.04 3.93
N THR A 11 14.34 -1.10 3.34
CA THR A 11 13.64 -1.03 2.06
C THR A 11 12.40 -0.14 2.16
N VAL A 12 11.68 -0.19 3.29
CA VAL A 12 10.52 0.67 3.57
C VAL A 12 10.92 2.14 3.52
N ARG A 13 12.08 2.49 4.09
CA ARG A 13 12.61 3.86 4.05
C ARG A 13 12.93 4.31 2.63
N THR A 14 13.59 3.46 1.84
CA THR A 14 13.91 3.75 0.43
C THR A 14 12.65 3.94 -0.40
N VAL A 15 11.65 3.08 -0.21
CA VAL A 15 10.34 3.17 -0.87
C VAL A 15 9.65 4.48 -0.51
N HIS A 16 9.60 4.84 0.77
CA HIS A 16 9.00 6.09 1.22
C HIS A 16 9.68 7.30 0.57
N GLU A 17 11.01 7.33 0.52
CA GLU A 17 11.75 8.39 -0.15
C GLU A 17 11.48 8.45 -1.66
N ALA A 18 11.47 7.30 -2.34
CA ALA A 18 11.20 7.23 -3.77
C ALA A 18 9.77 7.68 -4.12
N VAL A 19 8.77 7.17 -3.40
CA VAL A 19 7.35 7.42 -3.72
C VAL A 19 6.90 8.80 -3.24
N VAL A 20 7.22 9.18 -1.99
CA VAL A 20 6.68 10.40 -1.37
C VAL A 20 7.50 11.62 -1.74
N LYS A 21 8.83 11.54 -1.73
CA LYS A 21 9.67 12.73 -2.01
C LYS A 21 9.95 12.90 -3.49
N ASN A 22 10.16 11.80 -4.21
CA ASN A 22 10.58 11.83 -5.61
C ASN A 22 9.45 11.51 -6.60
N SER A 23 8.24 11.24 -6.12
CA SER A 23 7.06 10.91 -6.94
C SER A 23 7.30 9.76 -7.93
N ILE A 24 8.17 8.80 -7.56
CA ILE A 24 8.49 7.64 -8.40
C ILE A 24 7.47 6.54 -8.09
N PRO A 25 6.72 6.04 -9.09
CA PRO A 25 5.79 4.93 -8.87
C PRO A 25 6.56 3.67 -8.51
N ALA A 26 6.07 2.95 -7.48
CA ALA A 26 6.62 1.70 -7.00
C ALA A 26 5.68 0.53 -7.26
N VAL A 27 6.25 -0.61 -7.67
CA VAL A 27 5.55 -1.88 -7.88
C VAL A 27 6.12 -2.89 -6.90
N PHE A 28 5.25 -3.51 -6.10
CA PHE A 28 5.60 -4.55 -5.14
C PHE A 28 5.13 -5.90 -5.66
N ILE A 29 5.97 -6.92 -5.57
CA ILE A 29 5.60 -8.29 -5.90
C ILE A 29 5.16 -9.00 -4.63
N GLN A 30 3.91 -9.45 -4.58
CA GLN A 30 3.40 -10.23 -3.44
C GLN A 30 3.98 -11.65 -3.45
N GLY A 31 4.24 -12.20 -2.27
CA GLY A 31 4.73 -13.55 -2.02
C GLY A 31 6.25 -13.71 -2.09
N THR A 32 6.99 -12.62 -2.33
CA THR A 32 8.43 -12.68 -2.55
C THR A 32 9.25 -12.25 -1.35
N GLY A 33 8.68 -11.53 -0.38
CA GLY A 33 9.41 -11.11 0.81
C GLY A 33 8.61 -10.26 1.80
N ARG A 34 9.11 -10.20 3.05
CA ARG A 34 8.41 -9.60 4.20
C ARG A 34 7.90 -8.18 3.96
N CYS A 35 8.74 -7.31 3.38
CA CYS A 35 8.36 -5.93 3.09
C CYS A 35 7.23 -5.86 2.05
N CYS A 36 7.35 -6.62 0.96
CA CYS A 36 6.36 -6.61 -0.11
C CYS A 36 5.02 -7.19 0.34
N ASP A 37 5.05 -8.24 1.15
CA ASP A 37 3.84 -8.87 1.70
C ASP A 37 3.11 -7.94 2.66
N LEU A 38 3.84 -7.21 3.51
CA LEU A 38 3.26 -6.18 4.38
C LEU A 38 2.55 -5.09 3.59
N PHE A 39 3.15 -4.58 2.52
CA PHE A 39 2.51 -3.57 1.67
C PHE A 39 1.30 -4.12 0.91
N ALA A 40 1.38 -5.35 0.41
CA ALA A 40 0.28 -6.01 -0.26
C ALA A 40 -0.92 -6.22 0.69
N GLU A 41 -0.67 -6.70 1.91
CA GLU A 41 -1.71 -6.86 2.94
C GLU A 41 -2.32 -5.50 3.33
N ALA A 42 -1.49 -4.49 3.55
CA ALA A 42 -1.95 -3.13 3.86
C ALA A 42 -2.86 -2.56 2.76
N LEU A 43 -2.50 -2.77 1.48
CA LEU A 43 -3.32 -2.35 0.34
C LEU A 43 -4.66 -3.09 0.32
N GLN A 44 -4.67 -4.41 0.54
CA GLN A 44 -5.91 -5.18 0.60
C GLN A 44 -6.84 -4.72 1.74
N VAL A 45 -6.28 -4.40 2.92
CA VAL A 45 -7.04 -3.86 4.05
C VAL A 45 -7.61 -2.48 3.69
N TYR A 46 -6.79 -1.61 3.10
CA TYR A 46 -7.20 -0.29 2.67
C TYR A 46 -8.35 -0.34 1.67
N ASP A 47 -8.25 -1.17 0.63
CA ASP A 47 -9.29 -1.37 -0.38
C ASP A 47 -10.58 -1.90 0.23
N ARG A 48 -10.46 -2.85 1.18
CA ARG A 48 -11.61 -3.40 1.90
C ARG A 48 -12.33 -2.35 2.74
N CYS A 49 -11.58 -1.45 3.39
CA CYS A 49 -12.14 -0.32 4.14
C CYS A 49 -12.81 0.71 3.21
N LEU A 50 -12.24 0.99 2.04
CA LEU A 50 -12.84 1.88 1.05
C LEU A 50 -14.09 1.30 0.41
N ALA A 51 -14.15 -0.03 0.23
CA ALA A 51 -15.29 -0.73 -0.33
C ALA A 51 -16.51 -0.78 0.62
N GLN A 52 -16.34 -0.46 1.90
CA GLN A 52 -17.47 -0.40 2.83
C GLN A 52 -18.39 0.77 2.49
N PRO A 53 -19.72 0.57 2.46
CA PRO A 53 -20.66 1.67 2.31
C PRO A 53 -20.47 2.62 3.49
N LYS A 54 -20.23 3.90 3.19
CA LYS A 54 -20.11 4.94 4.22
C LYS A 54 -21.39 4.90 5.07
N HIS A 55 -21.29 4.39 6.29
CA HIS A 55 -22.35 4.48 7.31
C HIS A 55 -22.57 5.97 7.60
N GLY A 56 -23.49 6.61 6.88
CA GLY A 56 -23.68 8.05 6.97
C GLY A 56 -24.63 8.67 5.96
N ALA A 57 -25.04 7.98 4.89
CA ALA A 57 -26.15 8.44 4.06
C ALA A 57 -27.50 8.06 4.73
N ALA A 58 -27.71 8.55 5.96
CA ALA A 58 -28.99 8.47 6.63
C ALA A 58 -30.01 9.27 5.78
N THR A 59 -30.89 8.51 5.13
CA THR A 59 -32.07 8.99 4.42
C THR A 59 -32.90 9.88 5.35
N LYS A 60 -32.80 11.20 5.21
CA LYS A 60 -33.87 12.10 5.66
C LYS A 60 -34.97 12.04 4.60
N LYS A 61 -36.01 11.25 4.88
CA LYS A 61 -37.34 11.44 4.30
C LYS A 61 -38.13 12.35 5.24
#